data_AF-A0A4V5N998-F1
#
_entry.id   AF-A0A4V5N998-F1
#
_cell.length_a   1.000
_cell.length_b   1.000
_cell.length_c   1.000
_cell.angle_alpha   90.00
_cell.angle_beta   90.00
_cell.angle_gamma   90.00
#
_symmetry.space_group_name_H-M   'P 1'
#
loop_
_entity.id
_entity.type
_entity.pdbx_description
1 polymer ?
#
loop_
_entity_poly.entity_id
_entity_poly.type
_entity_poly.pdbx_seq_one_letter_code
_entity_poly.pdbx_strand_id
1 'polypeptide(L)'
;MYALPLAAALGFVALVHAADTTSPCSAQPSGYGPLPSPNDEATFKTFPAFASAANSAVAPPLYQRVFANLNASEFATAANVYLGYYELKAYDAAACTALCDQSSGCVGANL
;
A
#
# COMPACT_ATOMS: atom_id res chain seq x y z
N MET A 1 47.93 -39.02 -20.46
CA MET A 1 47.82 -37.59 -20.09
C MET A 1 46.37 -37.17 -20.33
N TYR A 2 45.84 -36.43 -19.38
CA TYR A 2 44.45 -36.42 -18.88
C TYR A 2 43.35 -35.89 -19.81
N ALA A 3 42.12 -36.40 -19.64
CA ALA A 3 40.93 -35.57 -19.53
C ALA A 3 39.79 -36.34 -18.81
N LEU A 4 39.40 -35.80 -17.64
CA LEU A 4 38.30 -36.23 -16.76
C LEU A 4 36.92 -36.12 -17.44
N PRO A 5 35.95 -37.01 -17.14
CA PRO A 5 34.54 -36.76 -17.44
C PRO A 5 33.78 -36.18 -16.24
N LEU A 6 32.60 -35.63 -16.56
CA LEU A 6 31.47 -35.25 -15.71
C LEU A 6 31.61 -34.01 -14.81
N ALA A 7 30.96 -32.92 -15.22
CA ALA A 7 30.28 -32.01 -14.31
C ALA A 7 28.78 -32.07 -14.62
N ALA A 8 28.01 -32.70 -13.73
CA ALA A 8 26.56 -32.62 -13.74
C ALA A 8 26.17 -31.17 -13.42
N ALA A 9 25.42 -30.54 -14.31
CA ALA A 9 24.82 -29.23 -14.06
C ALA A 9 23.76 -29.40 -12.97
N LEU A 10 24.14 -29.13 -11.71
CA LEU A 10 23.19 -28.91 -10.64
C LEU A 10 22.41 -27.64 -10.99
N GLY A 11 21.19 -27.83 -11.48
CA GLY A 11 20.25 -26.74 -11.69
C GLY A 11 20.04 -26.00 -10.37
N PHE A 12 20.41 -24.73 -10.33
CA PHE A 12 20.01 -23.85 -9.25
C PHE A 12 18.50 -23.69 -9.31
N VAL A 13 17.78 -24.48 -8.51
CA VAL A 13 16.41 -24.11 -8.12
C VAL A 13 16.58 -22.87 -7.26
N ALA A 14 16.32 -21.70 -7.83
CA ALA A 14 16.17 -20.48 -7.05
C ALA A 14 14.97 -20.71 -6.12
N LEU A 15 15.24 -21.12 -4.88
CA LEU A 15 14.30 -20.97 -3.79
C LEU A 15 14.01 -19.47 -3.71
N VAL A 16 12.86 -19.07 -4.23
CA VAL A 16 12.30 -17.74 -3.96
C VAL A 16 12.10 -17.71 -2.46
N HIS A 17 13.07 -17.17 -1.74
CA HIS A 17 12.85 -16.77 -0.36
C HIS A 17 11.70 -15.78 -0.39
N ALA A 18 10.64 -16.06 0.37
CA ALA A 18 9.66 -15.03 0.67
C ALA A 18 10.45 -13.80 1.13
N ALA A 19 10.25 -12.67 0.45
CA ALA A 19 10.96 -11.45 0.79
C ALA A 19 10.68 -11.18 2.28
N ASP A 20 11.74 -11.09 3.09
CA ASP A 20 11.62 -10.66 4.47
C ASP A 20 11.26 -9.18 4.47
N THR A 21 9.96 -8.88 4.55
CA THR A 21 9.42 -7.51 4.55
C THR A 21 9.63 -6.79 5.88
N THR A 22 10.22 -7.47 6.88
CA THR A 22 10.43 -6.93 8.23
C THR A 22 11.82 -6.34 8.43
N SER A 23 12.78 -6.68 7.56
CA SER A 23 14.11 -6.07 7.56
C SER A 23 14.06 -4.61 7.10
N PRO A 24 14.83 -3.69 7.71
CA PRO A 24 14.93 -2.31 7.25
C PRO A 24 15.26 -2.22 5.75
N CYS A 25 14.51 -1.38 5.02
CA CYS A 25 14.65 -1.16 3.58
C CYS A 25 14.41 -2.41 2.71
N SER A 26 13.75 -3.44 3.24
CA SER A 26 13.28 -4.57 2.43
C SER A 26 12.24 -4.14 1.39
N ALA A 27 12.26 -4.82 0.25
CA ALA A 27 11.26 -4.62 -0.80
C ALA A 27 9.87 -4.95 -0.23
N GLN A 28 8.97 -3.97 -0.25
CA GLN A 28 7.59 -4.16 0.17
C GLN A 28 6.77 -4.75 -0.99
N PRO A 29 5.69 -5.50 -0.69
CA PRO A 29 4.77 -5.98 -1.71
C PRO A 29 4.23 -4.82 -2.58
N SER A 30 3.90 -5.12 -3.84
CA SER A 30 3.20 -4.15 -4.68
C SER A 30 1.78 -3.93 -4.20
N GLY A 31 1.32 -2.67 -4.25
CA GLY A 31 -0.08 -2.34 -3.97
C GLY A 31 -1.03 -2.85 -5.05
N TYR A 32 -2.33 -2.87 -4.74
CA TYR A 32 -3.41 -3.31 -5.63
C TYR A 32 -3.97 -2.19 -6.53
N GLY A 33 -3.51 -0.95 -6.35
CA GLY A 33 -3.98 0.22 -7.07
C GLY A 33 -3.43 0.35 -8.49
N PRO A 34 -3.94 1.32 -9.27
CA PRO A 34 -3.40 1.61 -10.59
C PRO A 34 -1.96 2.13 -10.49
N LEU A 35 -1.10 1.67 -11.40
CA LEU A 35 0.32 2.02 -11.42
C LEU A 35 0.58 3.12 -12.45
N PRO A 36 1.15 4.28 -12.06
CA PRO A 36 1.58 5.30 -13.03
C PRO A 36 2.69 4.76 -13.94
N SER A 37 2.73 5.27 -15.18
CA SER A 37 3.82 5.00 -16.13
C SER A 37 4.29 6.34 -16.71
N PRO A 38 5.54 6.76 -16.48
CA PRO A 38 6.58 6.07 -15.69
C PRO A 38 6.23 5.97 -14.19
N ASN A 39 6.77 4.95 -13.52
CA ASN A 39 6.60 4.76 -12.07
C ASN A 39 7.65 5.59 -11.30
N ASP A 40 7.48 6.90 -11.31
CA ASP A 40 8.32 7.86 -10.60
C ASP A 40 7.49 8.79 -9.70
N GLU A 41 8.18 9.55 -8.84
CA GLU A 41 7.53 10.45 -7.87
C GLU A 41 6.64 11.50 -8.55
N ALA A 42 7.13 12.12 -9.62
CA ALA A 42 6.44 13.22 -10.29
C ALA A 42 5.12 12.75 -10.94
N THR A 43 5.16 11.58 -11.58
CA THR A 43 3.99 10.97 -12.22
C THR A 43 3.04 10.43 -11.16
N PHE A 44 3.54 9.78 -10.11
CA PHE A 44 2.73 9.33 -8.98
C PHE A 44 1.93 10.47 -8.35
N LYS A 45 2.60 11.58 -8.05
CA LYS A 45 2.00 12.75 -7.39
C LYS A 45 0.88 13.42 -8.20
N THR A 46 0.91 13.27 -9.53
CA THR A 46 -0.06 13.90 -10.43
C THR A 46 -0.96 12.88 -11.14
N PHE A 47 -0.93 11.61 -10.71
CA PHE A 47 -1.60 10.53 -11.43
C PHE A 47 -3.13 10.67 -11.39
N PRO A 48 -3.80 10.88 -12.54
CA PRO A 48 -5.23 11.21 -12.56
C PRO A 48 -6.15 10.15 -11.96
N ALA A 49 -5.72 8.88 -11.96
CA ALA A 49 -6.51 7.79 -11.40
C ALA A 49 -6.71 7.94 -9.89
N PHE A 50 -5.71 8.43 -9.16
CA PHE A 50 -5.83 8.68 -7.71
C PHE A 50 -6.79 9.83 -7.43
N ALA A 51 -6.65 10.94 -8.16
CA ALA A 51 -7.56 12.07 -8.02
C ALA A 51 -9.01 11.68 -8.36
N SER A 52 -9.21 10.86 -9.39
CA SER A 52 -10.54 10.39 -9.79
C SER A 52 -11.17 9.51 -8.71
N ALA A 53 -10.40 8.58 -8.12
CA ALA A 53 -10.86 7.73 -7.03
C ALA A 53 -11.21 8.56 -5.78
N ALA A 54 -10.33 9.46 -5.36
CA ALA A 54 -10.52 10.29 -4.18
C ALA A 54 -11.75 11.21 -4.31
N ASN A 55 -11.96 11.83 -5.47
CA ASN A 55 -13.12 12.70 -5.70
C ASN A 55 -14.44 11.92 -5.78
N SER A 56 -14.41 10.68 -6.28
CA SER A 56 -15.59 9.82 -6.43
C SER A 56 -15.99 9.09 -5.14
N ALA A 57 -15.09 9.04 -4.15
CA ALA A 57 -15.35 8.35 -2.91
C ALA A 57 -16.45 9.02 -2.09
N VAL A 58 -17.40 8.20 -1.63
CA VAL A 58 -18.55 8.60 -0.83
C VAL A 58 -18.30 8.19 0.61
N ALA A 59 -18.48 9.13 1.55
CA ALA A 59 -18.40 8.81 2.97
C ALA A 59 -19.58 7.88 3.35
N PRO A 60 -19.33 6.77 4.04
CA PRO A 60 -20.38 5.88 4.52
C PRO A 60 -21.21 6.55 5.63
N PRO A 61 -22.37 6.00 6.00
CA PRO A 61 -23.18 6.52 7.11
C PRO A 61 -22.36 6.70 8.40
N LEU A 62 -22.65 7.76 9.14
CA LEU A 62 -21.96 8.16 10.38
C LEU A 62 -20.52 8.66 10.21
N TYR A 63 -19.98 8.66 8.99
CA TYR A 63 -18.71 9.29 8.64
C TYR A 63 -18.94 10.55 7.83
N GLN A 64 -18.04 11.52 7.98
CA GLN A 64 -18.02 12.75 7.17
C GLN A 64 -16.70 12.87 6.43
N ARG A 65 -16.77 13.21 5.14
CA ARG A 65 -15.58 13.56 4.35
C ARG A 65 -15.07 14.94 4.80
N VAL A 66 -13.92 14.96 5.48
CA VAL A 66 -13.27 16.20 5.96
C VAL A 66 -12.41 16.82 4.87
N PHE A 67 -11.64 15.99 4.16
CA PHE A 67 -10.78 16.39 3.05
C PHE A 67 -11.02 15.47 1.85
N ALA A 68 -10.71 15.96 0.65
CA ALA A 68 -10.75 15.17 -0.57
C ALA A 68 -9.63 15.62 -1.50
N ASN A 69 -8.92 14.65 -2.09
CA ASN A 69 -7.92 14.89 -3.14
C ASN A 69 -6.85 15.93 -2.76
N LEU A 70 -6.26 15.78 -1.57
CA LEU A 70 -5.12 16.57 -1.11
C LEU A 70 -3.84 15.73 -1.12
N ASN A 71 -2.70 16.37 -1.37
CA ASN A 71 -1.38 15.74 -1.26
C ASN A 71 -0.87 15.76 0.19
N ALA A 72 -1.72 15.33 1.13
CA ALA A 72 -1.43 15.30 2.56
C ALA A 72 -2.31 14.26 3.25
N SER A 73 -1.84 13.76 4.39
CA SER A 73 -2.65 12.97 5.31
C SER A 73 -3.18 13.86 6.42
N GLU A 74 -4.39 13.59 6.88
CA GLU A 74 -4.89 14.18 8.11
C GLU A 74 -4.03 13.71 9.29
N PHE A 75 -3.59 14.66 10.11
CA PHE A 75 -2.88 14.40 11.37
C PHE A 75 -3.61 15.18 12.46
N ALA A 76 -4.55 14.51 13.14
CA ALA A 76 -5.33 15.16 14.18
C ALA A 76 -4.44 15.59 15.35
N THR A 77 -4.38 16.89 15.61
CA THR A 77 -3.61 17.44 16.73
C THR A 77 -4.23 17.04 18.07
N ALA A 78 -3.41 16.40 18.92
CA ALA A 78 -3.62 16.13 20.36
C ALA A 78 -4.27 14.81 20.82
N ALA A 79 -4.85 13.97 19.95
CA ALA A 79 -5.45 12.68 20.43
C ALA A 79 -5.32 11.48 19.48
N ASN A 80 -5.09 11.67 18.18
CA ASN A 80 -5.00 10.56 17.22
C ASN A 80 -3.63 10.58 16.56
N VAL A 81 -2.69 9.88 17.20
CA VAL A 81 -1.43 9.51 16.56
C VAL A 81 -1.72 8.56 15.40
N TYR A 82 -0.82 8.48 14.44
CA TYR A 82 -0.85 7.45 13.41
C TYR A 82 -1.01 6.06 14.08
N LEU A 83 -2.15 5.42 13.86
CA LEU A 83 -2.49 4.12 14.46
C LEU A 83 -1.95 2.94 13.65
N GLY A 84 -1.54 3.19 12.40
CA GLY A 84 -1.10 2.17 11.46
C GLY A 84 -1.86 2.27 10.13
N TYR A 85 -1.83 1.18 9.37
CA TYR A 85 -2.51 1.05 8.09
C TYR A 85 -3.04 -0.37 7.90
N TYR A 86 -4.04 -0.51 7.04
CA TYR A 86 -4.52 -1.77 6.51
C TYR A 86 -4.42 -1.75 4.99
N GLU A 87 -4.00 -2.86 4.39
CA GLU A 87 -4.00 -3.01 2.94
C GLU A 87 -5.39 -3.42 2.46
N LEU A 88 -5.98 -2.59 1.60
CA LEU A 88 -7.21 -2.93 0.88
C LEU A 88 -6.87 -3.30 -0.56
N LYS A 89 -7.66 -4.21 -1.13
CA LYS A 89 -7.54 -4.59 -2.55
C LYS A 89 -8.21 -3.60 -3.51
N ALA A 90 -8.94 -2.62 -2.96
CA ALA A 90 -9.66 -1.60 -3.71
C ALA A 90 -9.77 -0.30 -2.88
N TYR A 91 -9.99 0.82 -3.55
CA TYR A 91 -10.27 2.12 -2.92
C TYR A 91 -11.72 2.15 -2.42
N ASP A 92 -11.94 1.64 -1.21
CA ASP A 92 -13.28 1.42 -0.62
C ASP A 92 -13.39 2.11 0.75
N ALA A 93 -14.08 3.25 0.76
CA ALA A 93 -14.29 4.03 1.97
C ALA A 93 -15.07 3.25 3.04
N ALA A 94 -16.05 2.43 2.66
CA ALA A 94 -16.87 1.68 3.60
C ALA A 94 -16.07 0.55 4.27
N ALA A 95 -15.25 -0.16 3.49
CA ALA A 95 -14.36 -1.19 4.04
C ALA A 95 -13.31 -0.56 5.00
N CYS A 96 -12.77 0.61 4.64
CA CYS A 96 -11.79 1.31 5.47
C CYS A 96 -12.39 1.79 6.79
N THR A 97 -13.57 2.42 6.77
CA THR A 97 -14.22 2.88 8.00
C THR A 97 -14.68 1.72 8.89
N ALA A 98 -15.10 0.60 8.30
CA ALA A 98 -15.42 -0.60 9.09
C ALA A 98 -14.20 -1.15 9.85
N LEU A 99 -12.98 -1.01 9.31
CA LEU A 99 -11.74 -1.35 10.03
C LEU A 99 -11.43 -0.34 11.13
N CYS A 100 -11.71 0.95 10.89
CA CYS A 100 -11.60 1.99 11.92
C CYS A 100 -12.56 1.72 13.09
N ASP A 101 -13.82 1.37 12.82
CA ASP A 101 -14.81 1.04 13.86
C ASP A 101 -14.38 -0.13 14.77
N GLN A 102 -13.55 -1.04 14.24
CA GLN A 102 -13.01 -2.20 14.97
C GLN A 102 -11.69 -1.88 15.70
N SER A 103 -11.10 -0.73 15.42
CA SER A 103 -9.79 -0.33 15.94
C SER A 103 -9.95 0.62 17.11
N SER A 104 -9.56 0.16 18.30
CA SER A 104 -9.64 0.98 19.52
C SER A 104 -8.87 2.30 19.36
N GLY A 105 -9.55 3.42 19.62
CA GLY A 105 -8.98 4.76 19.49
C GLY A 105 -9.00 5.33 18.06
N CYS A 106 -9.53 4.60 17.07
CA CYS A 106 -9.71 5.16 15.73
C CYS A 106 -10.92 6.09 15.70
N VAL A 107 -10.73 7.29 15.15
CA VAL A 107 -11.80 8.30 14.99
C VAL A 107 -11.92 8.80 13.54
N GLY A 108 -11.12 8.24 12.64
CA GLY A 108 -11.04 8.63 11.24
C GLY A 108 -9.97 7.84 10.50
N ALA A 109 -10.08 7.82 9.17
CA ALA A 109 -9.13 7.15 8.29
C ALA A 109 -8.78 8.03 7.08
N ASN A 110 -7.55 7.89 6.60
CA ASN A 110 -7.12 8.38 5.30
C ASN A 110 -7.26 7.24 4.28
N LEU A 111 -7.67 7.53 3.05
CA LEU A 111 -7.71 6.59 1.93
C LEU A 111 -6.80 7.04 0.79
#